data_AF-A0A7S4AIX8-F1
#
_entry.id   AF-A0A7S4AIX8-F1
#
_cell.length_a   1.000
_cell.length_b   1.000
_cell.length_c   1.000
_cell.angle_alpha   90.00
_cell.angle_beta   90.00
_cell.angle_gamma   90.00
#
_symmetry.space_group_name_H-M   'P 1'
#
loop_
_entity.id
_entity.type
_entity.pdbx_description
1 polymer ?
#
loop_
_entity_poly.entity_id
_entity_poly.type
_entity_poly.pdbx_seq_one_letter_code
_entity_poly.pdbx_strand_id
1 'polypeptide(L)'
;MGSSKEEITKRLSRAAEEIAKAASDETDSISTSIQREVASNILDLKEESAAQKTELVALKSDVNALKSDVNNKLNTVNQNLRDLHKSIHTLLSLIQEEGKISRIQNALQCIKSPDHLDEFNKVIVSILGCFSRGEGCNVDKHFKHYQNREYPDPFMTLLKVTIHPLIGKAPRVAKDSNEEWCIWYE
;
A
#
# COMPACT_ATOMS: atom_id res chain seq x y z
N MET A 1 -12.70 -91.74 70.73
CA MET A 1 -12.86 -90.29 70.47
C MET A 1 -11.65 -89.63 69.80
N GLY A 2 -10.40 -90.07 70.01
CA GLY A 2 -9.20 -89.45 69.40
C GLY A 2 -9.16 -89.45 67.86
N SER A 3 -9.57 -90.54 67.20
CA SER A 3 -9.48 -90.70 65.75
C SER A 3 -10.35 -89.73 64.92
N SER A 4 -11.46 -89.21 65.47
CA SER A 4 -12.37 -88.32 64.73
C SER A 4 -11.85 -86.88 64.68
N LYS A 5 -11.20 -86.43 65.76
CA LYS A 5 -10.62 -85.07 65.84
C LYS A 5 -9.47 -84.89 64.85
N GLU A 6 -8.64 -85.91 64.69
CA GLU A 6 -7.49 -85.89 63.78
C GLU A 6 -7.90 -85.87 62.30
N GLU A 7 -8.97 -86.57 61.93
CA GLU A 7 -9.53 -86.54 60.58
C GLU A 7 -10.11 -85.16 60.24
N ILE A 8 -10.80 -84.52 61.18
CA ILE A 8 -11.31 -83.15 61.01
C ILE A 8 -10.14 -82.17 60.77
N THR A 9 -9.07 -82.28 61.55
CA THR A 9 -7.89 -81.42 61.37
C THR A 9 -7.25 -81.61 60.00
N LYS A 10 -7.07 -82.85 59.52
CA LYS A 10 -6.53 -83.12 58.17
C LYS A 10 -7.40 -82.52 57.06
N ARG A 11 -8.72 -82.63 57.18
CA ARG A 11 -9.65 -82.05 56.20
C ARG A 11 -9.60 -80.53 56.20
N LEU A 12 -9.48 -79.90 57.37
CA LEU A 12 -9.32 -78.44 57.48
C LEU A 12 -8.00 -77.96 56.87
N SER A 13 -6.88 -78.67 57.13
CA SER A 13 -5.58 -78.34 56.52
C SER A 13 -5.63 -78.41 55.00
N ARG A 14 -6.24 -79.48 54.45
CA ARG A 14 -6.40 -79.63 52.99
C ARG A 14 -7.27 -78.51 52.40
N ALA A 15 -8.41 -78.20 53.04
CA ALA A 15 -9.28 -77.13 52.58
C ALA A 15 -8.57 -75.76 52.61
N ALA A 16 -7.75 -75.49 53.63
CA ALA A 16 -6.96 -74.26 53.70
C ALA A 16 -5.91 -74.19 52.57
N GLU A 17 -5.23 -75.30 52.26
CA GLU A 17 -4.29 -75.39 51.13
C GLU A 17 -4.97 -75.19 49.78
N GLU A 18 -6.14 -75.79 49.57
CA GLU A 18 -6.93 -75.63 48.34
C GLU A 18 -7.39 -74.18 48.16
N ILE A 19 -7.86 -73.52 49.23
CA ILE A 19 -8.24 -72.09 49.20
C ILE A 19 -7.03 -71.21 48.91
N ALA A 20 -5.89 -71.45 49.58
CA ALA A 20 -4.68 -70.69 49.37
C ALA A 20 -4.17 -70.81 47.93
N LYS A 21 -4.22 -72.03 47.36
CA LYS A 21 -3.87 -72.27 45.97
C LYS A 21 -4.82 -71.55 45.01
N ALA A 22 -6.13 -71.69 45.20
CA ALA A 22 -7.13 -71.02 44.37
C ALA A 22 -6.97 -69.49 44.39
N ALA A 23 -6.71 -68.90 45.57
CA ALA A 23 -6.47 -67.47 45.70
C ALA A 23 -5.18 -67.02 44.99
N SER A 24 -4.12 -67.83 45.04
CA SER A 24 -2.87 -67.56 44.29
C SER A 24 -3.12 -67.60 42.79
N ASP A 25 -3.78 -68.66 42.29
CA ASP A 25 -4.07 -68.86 40.86
C ASP A 25 -4.96 -67.72 40.31
N GLU A 26 -5.94 -67.27 41.09
CA GLU A 26 -6.81 -66.14 40.73
C GLU A 26 -6.05 -64.81 40.74
N THR A 27 -5.16 -64.60 41.71
CA THR A 27 -4.28 -63.41 41.76
C THR A 27 -3.35 -63.35 40.55
N ASP A 28 -2.77 -64.48 40.15
CA ASP A 28 -1.88 -64.57 38.97
C ASP A 28 -2.65 -64.34 37.66
N SER A 29 -3.86 -64.90 37.56
CA SER A 29 -4.76 -64.68 36.43
C SER A 29 -5.13 -63.19 36.27
N ILE A 30 -5.55 -62.55 37.37
CA ILE A 30 -5.89 -61.12 37.41
C ILE A 30 -4.67 -60.27 37.04
N SER A 31 -3.51 -60.53 37.66
CA SER A 31 -2.27 -59.81 37.39
C SER A 31 -1.89 -59.89 35.91
N THR A 32 -1.96 -61.09 35.32
CA THR A 32 -1.68 -61.31 33.91
C THR A 32 -2.68 -60.59 33.00
N SER A 33 -3.96 -60.59 33.36
CA SER A 33 -5.00 -59.88 32.59
C SER A 33 -4.79 -58.37 32.62
N ILE A 34 -4.53 -57.79 33.79
CA ILE A 34 -4.25 -56.36 33.97
C ILE A 34 -3.00 -55.97 33.18
N GLN A 35 -1.92 -56.75 33.28
CA GLN A 35 -0.69 -56.47 32.52
C GLN A 35 -0.95 -56.45 31.01
N ARG A 36 -1.74 -57.41 30.50
CA ARG A 36 -2.08 -57.47 29.08
C ARG A 36 -2.89 -56.26 28.64
N GLU A 37 -3.94 -55.92 29.37
CA GLU A 37 -4.84 -54.83 29.00
C GLU A 37 -4.15 -53.47 29.11
N VAL A 38 -3.38 -53.24 30.17
CA VAL A 38 -2.58 -52.02 30.32
C VAL A 38 -1.53 -51.92 29.20
N ALA A 39 -0.86 -53.03 28.84
CA ALA A 39 0.09 -53.02 27.74
C ALA A 39 -0.57 -52.68 26.40
N SER A 40 -1.76 -53.23 26.12
CA SER A 40 -2.55 -52.91 24.93
C SER A 40 -2.92 -51.43 24.89
N ASN A 41 -3.52 -50.91 25.97
CA ASN A 41 -3.93 -49.51 26.05
C ASN A 41 -2.74 -48.55 25.90
N ILE A 42 -1.57 -48.90 26.45
CA ILE A 42 -0.35 -48.10 26.28
C ILE A 42 0.13 -48.10 24.82
N LEU A 43 0.00 -49.22 24.10
CA LEU A 43 0.35 -49.28 22.68
C LEU A 43 -0.61 -48.43 21.85
N ASP A 44 -1.92 -48.55 22.07
CA ASP A 44 -2.93 -47.78 21.34
C ASP A 44 -2.72 -46.27 21.55
N LEU A 45 -2.49 -45.84 22.80
CA LEU A 45 -2.19 -44.44 23.11
C LEU A 45 -0.90 -43.94 22.46
N LYS A 46 0.12 -44.80 22.30
CA LYS A 46 1.36 -44.43 21.61
C LYS A 46 1.13 -44.24 20.11
N GLU A 47 0.34 -45.11 19.50
CA GLU A 47 -0.01 -45.01 18.09
C GLU A 47 -0.84 -43.77 17.80
N GLU A 48 -1.87 -43.50 18.62
CA GLU A 48 -2.67 -42.29 18.52
C GLU A 48 -1.81 -41.02 18.70
N SER A 49 -0.93 -41.01 19.71
CA SER A 49 -0.02 -39.89 19.94
C SER A 49 0.94 -39.65 18.76
N ALA A 50 1.44 -40.73 18.13
CA ALA A 50 2.30 -40.62 16.95
C ALA A 50 1.54 -40.08 15.73
N ALA A 51 0.29 -40.51 15.53
CA ALA A 51 -0.58 -40.00 14.47
C ALA A 51 -0.84 -38.50 14.66
N GLN A 52 -1.27 -38.07 15.86
CA GLN A 52 -1.51 -36.66 16.19
C GLN A 52 -0.27 -35.79 15.98
N LYS A 53 0.91 -36.30 16.35
CA LYS A 53 2.18 -35.58 16.13
C LYS A 53 2.46 -35.37 14.64
N THR A 54 2.15 -36.36 13.81
CA THR A 54 2.33 -36.28 12.35
C THR A 54 1.37 -35.26 11.73
N GLU A 55 0.10 -35.28 12.14
CA GLU A 55 -0.90 -34.29 11.71
C GLU A 55 -0.50 -32.87 12.12
N LEU A 56 0.01 -32.68 13.33
CA LEU A 56 0.46 -31.38 13.81
C LEU A 56 1.64 -30.83 12.99
N VAL A 57 2.57 -31.70 12.58
CA VAL A 57 3.67 -31.32 11.69
C VAL A 57 3.16 -30.91 10.31
N ALA A 58 2.21 -31.66 9.74
CA ALA A 58 1.58 -31.32 8.47
C ALA A 58 0.85 -29.97 8.54
N LEU A 59 0.03 -29.76 9.58
CA LEU A 59 -0.70 -28.51 9.79
C LEU A 59 0.26 -27.31 9.93
N LYS A 60 1.39 -27.48 10.63
CA LYS A 60 2.40 -26.44 10.74
C LYS A 60 3.01 -26.08 9.37
N SER A 61 3.23 -27.07 8.52
CA SER A 61 3.69 -26.87 7.15
C SER A 61 2.67 -26.07 6.33
N ASP A 62 1.39 -26.47 6.39
CA ASP A 62 0.30 -25.82 5.65
C ASP A 62 0.12 -24.35 6.08
N VAL A 63 0.17 -24.08 7.38
CA VAL A 63 0.10 -22.71 7.92
C VAL A 63 1.27 -21.85 7.41
N ASN A 64 2.48 -22.42 7.33
CA ASN A 64 3.63 -21.69 6.79
C ASN A 64 3.47 -21.41 5.28
N ALA A 65 2.95 -22.37 4.52
CA ALA A 65 2.67 -22.18 3.09
C ALA A 65 1.63 -21.08 2.86
N LEU A 66 0.52 -21.11 3.61
CA LEU A 66 -0.52 -20.08 3.57
C LEU A 66 0.04 -18.70 3.92
N LYS A 67 0.86 -18.60 4.97
CA LYS A 67 1.50 -17.35 5.35
C LYS A 67 2.38 -16.78 4.22
N SER A 68 3.12 -17.64 3.52
CA SER A 68 3.91 -17.24 2.36
C SER A 68 3.05 -16.76 1.20
N ASP A 69 1.97 -17.49 0.86
CA ASP A 69 1.07 -17.12 -0.24
C ASP A 69 0.41 -15.76 0.01
N VAL A 70 -0.10 -15.54 1.21
CA VAL A 70 -0.70 -14.26 1.62
C VAL A 70 0.33 -13.13 1.51
N ASN A 71 1.57 -13.35 1.97
CA ASN A 71 2.61 -12.33 1.89
C ASN A 71 2.97 -11.99 0.43
N ASN A 72 3.04 -12.99 -0.45
CA ASN A 72 3.30 -12.79 -1.87
C ASN A 72 2.17 -12.01 -2.56
N LYS A 73 0.93 -12.35 -2.25
CA LYS A 73 -0.25 -11.61 -2.75
C LYS A 73 -0.25 -10.16 -2.25
N LEU A 74 0.06 -9.93 -0.99
CA LEU A 74 0.16 -8.58 -0.41
C LEU A 74 1.24 -7.75 -1.11
N ASN A 75 2.42 -8.32 -1.33
CA ASN A 75 3.50 -7.66 -2.06
C ASN A 75 3.09 -7.30 -3.49
N THR A 76 2.39 -8.20 -4.17
CA THR A 76 1.87 -7.97 -5.53
C THR A 76 0.86 -6.81 -5.55
N VAL A 77 -0.10 -6.82 -4.63
CA VAL A 77 -1.09 -5.72 -4.50
C VAL A 77 -0.40 -4.40 -4.20
N ASN A 78 0.59 -4.37 -3.30
CA ASN A 78 1.34 -3.16 -2.99
C ASN A 78 2.13 -2.63 -4.19
N GLN A 79 2.71 -3.52 -4.99
CA GLN A 79 3.40 -3.13 -6.23
C GLN A 79 2.42 -2.52 -7.24
N ASN A 80 1.28 -3.18 -7.46
CA ASN A 80 0.23 -2.67 -8.35
C ASN A 80 -0.29 -1.29 -7.90
N LEU A 81 -0.48 -1.07 -6.60
CA LEU A 81 -0.90 0.23 -6.06
C LEU A 81 0.14 1.33 -6.31
N ARG A 82 1.43 1.03 -6.17
CA ARG A 82 2.51 1.99 -6.48
C ARG A 82 2.54 2.35 -7.95
N ASP A 83 2.36 1.37 -8.83
CA ASP A 83 2.39 1.60 -10.29
C ASP A 83 1.14 2.34 -10.77
N LEU A 84 -0.02 2.06 -10.18
CA LEU A 84 -1.24 2.84 -10.38
C LEU A 84 -1.05 4.30 -9.92
N HIS A 85 -0.46 4.52 -8.74
CA HIS A 85 -0.19 5.86 -8.24
C HIS A 85 0.74 6.66 -9.16
N LYS A 86 1.80 6.04 -9.69
CA LYS A 86 2.69 6.67 -10.70
C LYS A 86 1.94 7.02 -11.98
N SER A 87 1.08 6.12 -12.45
CA SER A 87 0.25 6.36 -13.64
C SER A 87 -0.70 7.54 -13.43
N ILE A 88 -1.39 7.59 -12.28
CA ILE A 88 -2.27 8.71 -11.91
C ILE A 88 -1.48 10.02 -11.86
N HIS A 89 -0.31 10.03 -11.22
CA HIS A 89 0.52 11.23 -11.15
C HIS A 89 0.93 11.73 -12.54
N THR A 90 1.32 10.82 -13.42
CA THR A 90 1.68 11.14 -14.82
C THR A 90 0.48 11.74 -15.56
N LEU A 91 -0.70 11.14 -15.44
CA LEU A 91 -1.93 11.66 -16.05
C LEU A 91 -2.30 13.04 -15.50
N LEU A 92 -2.16 13.26 -14.19
CA LEU A 92 -2.39 14.57 -13.59
C LEU A 92 -1.45 15.65 -14.14
N SER A 93 -0.17 15.33 -14.33
CA SER A 93 0.78 16.24 -14.97
C SER A 93 0.36 16.56 -16.41
N LEU A 94 -0.07 15.56 -17.19
CA LEU A 94 -0.53 15.79 -18.57
C LEU A 94 -1.79 16.66 -18.63
N ILE A 95 -2.76 16.42 -17.75
CA ILE A 95 -3.98 17.25 -17.66
C ILE A 95 -3.65 18.70 -17.29
N GLN A 96 -2.68 18.92 -16.40
CA GLN A 96 -2.23 20.26 -16.06
C GLN A 96 -1.63 20.99 -17.27
N GLU A 97 -0.83 20.31 -18.09
CA GLU A 97 -0.29 20.88 -19.32
C GLU A 97 -1.39 21.18 -20.36
N GLU A 98 -2.36 20.28 -20.55
CA GLU A 98 -3.50 20.53 -21.45
C GLU A 98 -4.38 21.70 -20.98
N GLY A 99 -4.55 21.86 -19.67
CA GLY A 99 -5.21 23.02 -19.08
C GLY A 99 -4.50 24.34 -19.37
N LYS A 100 -3.16 24.35 -19.43
CA LYS A 100 -2.39 25.53 -19.87
C LYS A 100 -2.64 25.83 -21.34
N ILE A 101 -2.65 24.80 -22.20
CA ILE A 101 -2.94 24.95 -23.64
C ILE A 101 -4.32 25.57 -23.85
N SER A 102 -5.34 25.08 -23.15
CA SER A 102 -6.71 25.62 -23.25
C SER A 102 -6.80 27.10 -22.84
N ARG A 103 -6.07 27.51 -21.79
CA ARG A 103 -6.02 28.91 -21.36
C ARG A 103 -5.31 29.79 -22.40
N ILE A 104 -4.22 29.30 -22.97
CA ILE A 104 -3.51 29.96 -24.08
C ILE A 104 -4.46 30.12 -25.28
N GLN A 105 -5.18 29.07 -25.67
CA GLN A 105 -6.12 29.10 -26.78
C GLN A 105 -7.27 30.09 -26.55
N ASN A 106 -7.86 30.11 -25.35
CA ASN A 106 -8.91 31.07 -25.00
C ASN A 106 -8.38 32.52 -25.00
N ALA A 107 -7.18 32.75 -24.47
CA ALA A 107 -6.53 34.07 -24.54
C ALA A 107 -6.32 34.50 -26.00
N LEU A 108 -5.89 33.59 -26.87
CA LEU A 108 -5.76 33.81 -28.32
C LEU A 108 -7.10 34.01 -29.04
N GLN A 109 -8.22 33.52 -28.51
CA GLN A 109 -9.53 33.66 -29.12
C GLN A 109 -10.20 35.01 -28.78
N CYS A 110 -9.94 35.57 -27.60
CA CYS A 110 -10.37 36.92 -27.22
C CYS A 110 -9.72 38.03 -28.07
N ILE A 111 -8.71 37.65 -28.87
CA ILE A 111 -7.90 38.52 -29.72
C ILE A 111 -8.52 38.75 -31.13
N LYS A 112 -9.80 38.43 -31.34
CA LYS A 112 -10.45 38.40 -32.68
C LYS A 112 -11.22 39.67 -33.14
N SER A 113 -11.05 40.85 -32.54
CA SER A 113 -11.62 42.09 -33.11
C SER A 113 -10.54 42.86 -33.90
N PRO A 114 -10.67 43.12 -35.21
CA PRO A 114 -9.49 43.35 -36.07
C PRO A 114 -8.90 44.77 -36.03
N ASP A 115 -9.65 45.79 -35.62
CA ASP A 115 -9.32 47.15 -36.09
C ASP A 115 -8.31 47.92 -35.21
N HIS A 116 -8.02 47.44 -33.98
CA HIS A 116 -7.00 48.02 -33.09
C HIS A 116 -6.08 46.98 -32.43
N LEU A 117 -6.24 45.70 -32.78
CA LEU A 117 -5.52 44.60 -32.15
C LEU A 117 -4.21 44.24 -32.82
N ASP A 118 -3.98 44.61 -34.08
CA ASP A 118 -2.79 44.17 -34.80
C ASP A 118 -1.48 44.66 -34.13
N GLU A 119 -1.43 45.91 -33.68
CA GLU A 119 -0.27 46.40 -32.93
C GLU A 119 -0.17 45.79 -31.53
N PHE A 120 -1.26 45.72 -30.76
CA PHE A 120 -1.23 45.14 -29.41
C PHE A 120 -0.84 43.65 -29.43
N ASN A 121 -1.31 42.90 -30.42
CA ASN A 121 -0.94 41.49 -30.58
C ASN A 121 0.51 41.33 -30.98
N LYS A 122 1.05 42.21 -31.85
CA LYS A 122 2.48 42.24 -32.16
C LYS A 122 3.31 42.47 -30.90
N VAL A 123 2.85 43.33 -29.99
CA VAL A 123 3.48 43.56 -28.68
C VAL A 123 3.43 42.31 -27.82
N ILE A 124 2.27 41.69 -27.65
CA ILE A 124 2.12 40.48 -26.82
C ILE A 124 2.93 39.31 -27.38
N VAL A 125 2.91 39.08 -28.70
CA VAL A 125 3.72 38.04 -29.35
C VAL A 125 5.21 38.32 -29.19
N SER A 126 5.65 39.58 -29.30
CA SER A 126 7.04 39.96 -29.05
C SER A 126 7.44 39.70 -27.59
N ILE A 127 6.59 40.06 -26.64
CA ILE A 127 6.84 39.83 -25.20
C ILE A 127 6.94 38.33 -24.91
N LEU A 128 5.98 37.53 -25.39
CA LEU A 128 6.00 36.07 -25.21
C LEU A 128 7.22 35.43 -25.89
N GLY A 129 7.63 35.95 -27.05
CA GLY A 129 8.84 35.51 -27.74
C GLY A 129 10.12 35.77 -26.94
N CYS A 130 10.29 36.98 -26.39
CA CYS A 130 11.42 37.29 -25.50
C CYS A 130 11.40 36.43 -24.24
N PHE A 131 10.22 36.20 -23.66
CA PHE A 131 10.09 35.39 -22.46
C PHE A 131 10.41 33.91 -22.69
N SER A 132 10.07 33.37 -23.86
CA SER A 132 10.49 32.00 -24.20
C SER A 132 12.03 31.83 -24.27
N ARG A 133 12.78 32.94 -24.44
CA ARG A 133 14.25 32.97 -24.44
C ARG A 133 14.87 33.34 -23.09
N GLY A 134 14.06 33.63 -22.06
CA GLY A 134 14.57 34.10 -20.77
C GLY A 134 15.01 35.57 -20.76
N GLU A 135 14.59 36.35 -21.75
CA GLU A 135 14.99 37.75 -21.93
C GLU A 135 13.85 38.71 -21.53
N GLY A 136 14.20 39.89 -21.03
CA GLY A 136 13.23 40.99 -20.90
C GLY A 136 12.80 41.52 -22.27
N CYS A 137 11.55 41.98 -22.40
CA CYS A 137 11.07 42.60 -23.62
C CYS A 137 11.06 44.12 -23.49
N ASN A 138 11.85 44.79 -24.34
CA ASN A 138 11.74 46.22 -24.53
C ASN A 138 10.42 46.53 -25.26
N VAL A 139 9.60 47.37 -24.65
CA VAL A 139 8.27 47.71 -25.16
C VAL A 139 8.17 49.20 -25.51
N ASP A 140 9.25 49.97 -25.39
CA ASP A 140 9.22 51.42 -25.53
C ASP A 140 8.75 51.87 -26.91
N LYS A 141 9.17 51.16 -27.97
CA LYS A 141 8.71 51.38 -29.36
C LYS A 141 7.20 51.23 -29.54
N HIS A 142 6.58 50.43 -28.68
CA HIS A 142 5.14 50.16 -28.70
C HIS A 142 4.36 51.03 -27.72
N PHE A 143 5.04 51.59 -26.72
CA PHE A 143 4.47 52.49 -25.72
C PHE A 143 4.37 53.95 -26.16
N LYS A 144 5.02 54.37 -27.26
CA LYS A 144 4.96 55.75 -27.75
C LYS A 144 3.53 56.28 -27.93
N HIS A 145 2.58 55.40 -28.28
CA HIS A 145 1.15 55.75 -28.40
C HIS A 145 0.43 55.90 -27.05
N TYR A 146 1.00 55.33 -25.97
CA TYR A 146 0.45 55.34 -24.62
C TYR A 146 1.16 56.31 -23.67
N GLN A 147 2.35 56.80 -24.02
CA GLN A 147 3.18 57.72 -23.22
C GLN A 147 2.49 59.06 -22.87
N ASN A 148 1.50 59.50 -23.63
CA ASN A 148 0.76 60.75 -23.39
C ASN A 148 -0.49 60.60 -22.50
N ARG A 149 -0.82 59.39 -22.03
CA ARG A 149 -1.93 59.19 -21.10
C ARG A 149 -1.37 58.92 -19.70
N GLU A 150 -1.84 59.69 -18.72
CA GLU A 150 -1.51 59.60 -17.29
C GLU A 150 -1.82 58.24 -16.62
N TYR A 151 -2.13 57.18 -17.38
CA TYR A 151 -2.55 55.91 -16.82
C TYR A 151 -1.86 54.72 -17.52
N PRO A 152 -0.74 54.22 -16.95
CA PRO A 152 -0.20 52.89 -17.23
C PRO A 152 -1.17 51.75 -16.86
N ASP A 153 -2.17 52.04 -16.00
CA ASP A 153 -3.00 51.03 -15.34
C ASP A 153 -3.84 50.14 -16.27
N PRO A 154 -4.52 50.64 -17.32
CA PRO A 154 -5.30 49.77 -18.20
C PRO A 154 -4.42 48.79 -18.98
N PHE A 155 -3.26 49.23 -19.44
CA PHE A 155 -2.29 48.38 -20.14
C PHE A 155 -1.65 47.37 -19.20
N MET A 156 -1.27 47.81 -17.99
CA MET A 156 -0.74 46.92 -16.95
C MET A 156 -1.78 45.90 -16.47
N THR A 157 -3.04 46.29 -16.37
CA THR A 157 -4.14 45.38 -16.05
C THR A 157 -4.32 44.35 -17.15
N LEU A 158 -4.29 44.79 -18.41
CA LEU A 158 -4.41 43.91 -19.56
C LEU A 158 -3.22 42.94 -19.67
N LEU A 159 -1.99 43.40 -19.44
CA LEU A 159 -0.80 42.55 -19.35
C LEU A 159 -0.91 41.54 -18.21
N LYS A 160 -1.35 41.97 -17.02
CA LYS A 160 -1.53 41.06 -15.88
C LYS A 160 -2.60 40.02 -16.20
N VAL A 161 -3.74 40.41 -16.75
CA VAL A 161 -4.83 39.48 -17.11
C VAL A 161 -4.41 38.53 -18.24
N THR A 162 -3.60 39.00 -19.21
CA THR A 162 -3.25 38.21 -20.39
C THR A 162 -2.02 37.35 -20.18
N ILE A 163 -0.95 37.87 -19.56
CA ILE A 163 0.35 37.20 -19.44
C ILE A 163 0.47 36.37 -18.16
N HIS A 164 -0.07 36.85 -17.03
CA HIS A 164 0.03 36.12 -15.76
C HIS A 164 -0.51 34.68 -15.84
N PRO A 165 -1.68 34.42 -16.47
CA PRO A 165 -2.20 33.06 -16.59
C PRO A 165 -1.37 32.16 -17.51
N LEU A 166 -0.58 32.73 -18.42
CA LEU A 166 0.23 31.99 -19.39
C LEU A 166 1.57 31.56 -18.79
N ILE A 167 2.18 32.43 -17.97
CA ILE A 167 3.55 32.23 -17.44
C ILE A 167 3.53 31.78 -15.98
N GLY A 168 2.39 31.93 -15.29
CA GLY A 168 2.23 31.58 -13.87
C GLY A 168 2.91 32.55 -12.92
N LYS A 169 3.48 33.64 -13.42
CA LYS A 169 4.18 34.69 -12.66
C LYS A 169 3.75 36.07 -13.14
N ALA A 170 3.71 37.03 -12.23
CA ALA A 170 3.23 38.38 -12.55
C ALA A 170 4.32 39.13 -13.32
N PRO A 171 4.04 39.65 -14.53
CA PRO A 171 5.02 40.45 -15.26
C PRO A 171 5.30 41.74 -14.47
N ARG A 172 6.58 42.09 -14.37
CA ARG A 172 7.04 43.36 -13.82
C ARG A 172 7.41 44.29 -14.97
N VAL A 173 7.06 45.57 -14.81
CA VAL A 173 7.36 46.61 -15.78
C VAL A 173 8.15 47.69 -15.07
N ALA A 174 9.37 47.95 -15.52
CA ALA A 174 10.10 49.14 -15.12
C ALA A 174 11.04 49.57 -16.25
N LYS A 175 11.68 50.72 -16.06
CA LYS A 175 12.66 51.21 -17.00
C LYS A 175 14.00 50.51 -16.82
N ASP A 176 14.69 50.26 -17.92
CA ASP A 176 16.06 49.76 -17.91
C ASP A 176 17.08 50.91 -17.68
N SER A 177 18.38 50.60 -17.76
CA SER A 177 19.46 51.58 -17.60
C SER A 177 19.47 52.69 -18.66
N ASN A 178 18.76 52.50 -19.78
CA ASN A 178 18.64 53.45 -20.86
C ASN A 178 17.33 54.26 -20.76
N GLU A 179 16.62 54.18 -19.63
CA GLU A 179 15.30 54.79 -19.40
C GLU A 179 14.18 54.25 -20.33
N GLU A 180 14.40 53.10 -20.97
CA GLU A 180 13.43 52.48 -21.87
C GLU A 180 12.52 51.52 -21.09
N TRP A 181 11.22 51.56 -21.35
CA TRP A 181 10.27 50.66 -20.69
C TRP A 181 10.50 49.20 -21.10
N CYS A 182 10.74 48.35 -20.10
CA CYS A 182 10.98 46.93 -20.28
C CYS A 182 10.05 46.11 -19.39
N ILE A 183 9.68 44.93 -19.88
CA ILE A 183 8.88 43.94 -19.14
C ILE A 183 9.73 42.71 -18.87
N TRP A 184 9.76 42.27 -17.61
CA TRP A 184 10.44 41.04 -17.19
C TRP A 184 9.54 40.17 -16.31
N TYR A 185 9.92 38.91 -16.16
CA TYR A 185 9.40 38.01 -15.15
C TYR A 185 10.56 37.48 -14.31
N GLU A 186 10.37 37.42 -12.99
CA GLU A 186 11.26 36.66 -12.08
C GLU A 186 10.93 35.16 -12.16
#